data_AF-A0A1R3F4C4-F1
#
_entry.id   AF-A0A1R3F4C4-F1
#
_cell.length_a   1.000
_cell.length_b   1.000
_cell.length_c   1.000
_cell.angle_alpha   90.00
_cell.angle_beta   90.00
_cell.angle_gamma   90.00
#
_symmetry.space_group_name_H-M   'P 1'
#
loop_
_entity.id
_entity.type
_entity.pdbx_description
1 polymer ?
#
loop_
_entity_poly.entity_id
_entity_poly.type
_entity_poly.pdbx_seq_one_letter_code
_entity_poly.pdbx_strand_id
1 'polypeptide(L)'
;MARKAPKIEVIKRLCILSKNQCAFSGCDHTILNENGEYIAQLCHIEAAEKGGERYNENQTDESRRAESNLLFLCHAHHKETDNVAQYTVDVLKEMKRQHESLPEVVFNADLLLQKVQLVLEEQKAIREVLKGYAKTGDSNNYPIHGPDFKESWTPEDGRFYESRDSKFKYMMKDEWLHVDVKLDDGAVFYFEVNEKGSVRNSNTPHPINEYHVEIPESSILRKERIELGSGNYDIKTELKWSKGDVIEHFRYDGVFMGANCNTRCSINHQKRVITVL
;
A
#
# COMPACT_ATOMS: atom_id res chain seq x y z
N MET A 1 -28.26 5.73 -0.78
CA MET A 1 -27.94 4.29 -0.74
C MET A 1 -26.52 4.14 -0.23
N ALA A 2 -26.25 3.25 0.71
CA ALA A 2 -24.93 3.08 1.31
C ALA A 2 -24.32 1.77 0.83
N ARG A 3 -23.08 1.82 0.32
CA ARG A 3 -22.36 0.64 -0.14
C ARG A 3 -22.28 -0.41 0.98
N LYS A 4 -22.84 -1.59 0.73
CA LYS A 4 -22.72 -2.74 1.62
C LYS A 4 -21.49 -3.57 1.28
N ALA A 5 -20.84 -4.11 2.30
CA ALA A 5 -19.78 -5.09 2.10
C ALA A 5 -20.36 -6.39 1.49
N PRO A 6 -19.63 -7.05 0.56
CA PRO A 6 -19.94 -8.40 0.13
C PRO A 6 -20.04 -9.37 1.30
N LYS A 7 -20.93 -10.36 1.20
CA LYS A 7 -21.07 -11.41 2.22
C LYS A 7 -19.91 -12.41 2.11
N ILE A 8 -19.52 -13.00 3.23
CA ILE A 8 -18.47 -14.04 3.27
C ILE A 8 -18.81 -15.21 2.33
N GLU A 9 -20.08 -15.66 2.32
CA GLU A 9 -20.55 -16.73 1.42
C GLU A 9 -20.39 -16.38 -0.06
N VAL A 10 -20.62 -15.12 -0.43
CA VAL A 10 -20.44 -14.63 -1.80
C VAL A 10 -18.96 -14.62 -2.16
N ILE A 11 -18.10 -14.12 -1.27
CA ILE A 11 -16.64 -14.12 -1.50
C ILE A 11 -16.14 -15.56 -1.63
N LYS A 12 -16.57 -16.48 -0.75
CA LYS A 12 -16.18 -17.89 -0.80
C LYS A 12 -16.53 -18.52 -2.15
N ARG A 13 -17.74 -18.25 -2.66
CA ARG A 13 -18.17 -18.77 -3.97
C ARG A 13 -17.36 -18.17 -5.12
N LEU A 14 -17.10 -16.87 -5.09
CA LEU A 14 -16.23 -16.21 -6.06
C LEU A 14 -14.81 -16.79 -6.04
N CYS A 15 -14.26 -17.09 -4.87
CA CYS A 15 -12.93 -17.70 -4.74
C CYS A 15 -12.87 -19.04 -5.49
N ILE A 16 -13.88 -19.89 -5.30
CA ILE A 16 -13.98 -21.19 -5.99
C ILE A 16 -14.10 -20.99 -7.51
N LEU A 17 -15.04 -20.14 -7.94
CA LEU A 17 -15.35 -19.94 -9.36
C LEU A 17 -14.21 -19.25 -10.12
N SER A 18 -13.41 -18.44 -9.43
CA SER A 18 -12.30 -17.71 -10.02
C SER A 18 -11.07 -18.54 -10.35
N LYS A 19 -10.94 -19.74 -9.76
CA LYS A 19 -9.83 -20.68 -10.06
C LYS A 19 -8.44 -20.07 -9.86
N ASN A 20 -8.32 -19.18 -8.88
CA ASN A 20 -7.12 -18.38 -8.65
C ASN A 20 -6.67 -17.53 -9.84
N GLN A 21 -7.53 -17.20 -10.78
CA GLN A 21 -7.15 -16.57 -12.05
C GLN A 21 -8.02 -15.34 -12.33
N CYS A 22 -7.40 -14.34 -12.94
CA CYS A 22 -8.07 -13.17 -13.47
C CYS A 22 -9.18 -13.58 -14.45
N ALA A 23 -10.38 -13.03 -14.30
CA ALA A 23 -11.50 -13.37 -15.16
C ALA A 23 -11.41 -12.78 -16.58
N PHE A 24 -10.42 -11.93 -16.85
CA PHE A 24 -10.20 -11.36 -18.17
C PHE A 24 -9.73 -12.43 -19.16
N SER A 25 -10.39 -12.50 -20.32
CA SER A 25 -10.15 -13.54 -21.33
C SER A 25 -8.67 -13.57 -21.76
N GLY A 26 -8.03 -14.74 -21.61
CA GLY A 26 -6.63 -14.94 -21.99
C GLY A 26 -5.60 -14.46 -20.95
N CYS A 27 -6.03 -13.94 -19.80
CA CYS A 27 -5.12 -13.56 -18.73
C CYS A 27 -4.83 -14.74 -17.80
N ASP A 28 -3.55 -15.00 -17.52
CA ASP A 28 -3.07 -16.04 -16.59
C ASP A 28 -2.66 -15.48 -15.22
N HIS A 29 -2.79 -14.17 -15.00
CA HIS A 29 -2.47 -13.56 -13.71
C HIS A 29 -3.31 -14.15 -12.60
N THR A 30 -2.63 -14.50 -11.51
CA THR A 30 -3.26 -15.16 -10.38
C THR A 30 -3.89 -14.18 -9.40
N ILE A 31 -4.83 -14.68 -8.59
CA ILE A 31 -5.45 -13.92 -7.50
C ILE A 31 -4.58 -13.97 -6.24
N LEU A 32 -4.04 -15.15 -5.95
CA LEU A 32 -2.95 -15.39 -5.01
C LEU A 32 -1.65 -15.68 -5.77
N ASN A 33 -0.55 -15.07 -5.38
CA ASN A 33 0.77 -15.44 -5.86
C ASN A 33 1.27 -16.77 -5.24
N GLU A 34 2.47 -17.20 -5.63
CA GLU A 34 3.11 -18.43 -5.15
C GLU A 34 3.32 -18.45 -3.62
N ASN A 35 3.45 -17.27 -3.00
CA ASN A 35 3.58 -17.08 -1.55
C ASN A 35 2.21 -17.07 -0.84
N GLY A 36 1.11 -17.26 -1.59
CA GLY A 36 -0.25 -17.18 -1.06
C GLY A 36 -0.68 -15.76 -0.69
N GLU A 37 -0.08 -14.71 -1.27
CA GLU A 37 -0.46 -13.32 -1.04
C GLU A 37 -1.53 -12.88 -2.02
N TYR A 38 -2.55 -12.15 -1.54
CA TYR A 38 -3.63 -11.63 -2.38
C TYR A 38 -3.17 -10.42 -3.19
N ILE A 39 -3.20 -10.53 -4.52
CA ILE A 39 -2.65 -9.53 -5.45
C ILE A 39 -3.67 -9.04 -6.50
N ALA A 40 -4.89 -9.57 -6.50
CA ALA A 40 -5.96 -9.15 -7.41
C ALA A 40 -6.89 -8.09 -6.81
N GLN A 41 -7.94 -7.74 -7.55
CA GLN A 41 -8.98 -6.78 -7.18
C GLN A 41 -10.35 -7.45 -7.27
N LEU A 42 -11.18 -7.27 -6.24
CA LEU A 42 -12.59 -7.66 -6.26
C LEU A 42 -13.40 -6.53 -6.90
N CYS A 43 -13.85 -6.75 -8.12
CA CYS A 43 -14.41 -5.74 -9.00
C CYS A 43 -15.93 -5.87 -9.09
N HIS A 44 -16.61 -4.74 -9.30
CA HIS A 44 -18.04 -4.72 -9.58
C HIS A 44 -18.28 -4.62 -11.08
N ILE A 45 -19.24 -5.38 -11.61
CA ILE A 45 -19.70 -5.23 -12.99
C ILE A 45 -20.49 -3.93 -13.11
N GLU A 46 -21.53 -3.77 -12.31
CA GLU A 46 -22.28 -2.52 -12.13
C GLU A 46 -21.83 -1.86 -10.82
N ALA A 47 -21.37 -0.60 -10.87
CA ALA A 47 -20.75 0.06 -9.73
C ALA A 47 -21.59 0.05 -8.45
N ALA A 48 -20.89 -0.06 -7.32
CA ALA A 48 -21.51 -0.05 -5.99
C ALA A 48 -21.98 1.34 -5.52
N GLU A 49 -21.46 2.41 -6.13
CA GLU A 49 -21.66 3.79 -5.69
C GLU A 49 -22.05 4.68 -6.87
N LYS A 50 -22.86 5.70 -6.59
CA LYS A 50 -23.28 6.68 -7.61
C LYS A 50 -22.05 7.42 -8.15
N GLY A 51 -21.96 7.52 -9.47
CA GLY A 51 -20.82 8.12 -10.17
C GLY A 51 -19.72 7.13 -10.56
N GLY A 52 -19.81 5.86 -10.13
CA GLY A 52 -18.95 4.80 -10.62
C GLY A 52 -19.36 4.25 -11.99
N GLU A 53 -18.48 3.45 -12.58
CA GLU A 53 -18.61 2.85 -13.90
C GLU A 53 -19.86 1.96 -13.98
N ARG A 54 -20.69 2.19 -15.00
CA ARG A 54 -21.93 1.42 -15.23
C ARG A 54 -22.87 1.42 -14.02
N TYR A 55 -22.87 2.48 -13.19
CA TYR A 55 -23.80 2.58 -12.07
C TYR A 55 -25.26 2.49 -12.54
N ASN A 56 -26.00 1.53 -12.01
CA ASN A 56 -27.40 1.32 -12.31
C ASN A 56 -28.27 1.82 -11.14
N GLU A 57 -29.05 2.87 -11.39
CA GLU A 57 -29.94 3.49 -10.40
C GLU A 57 -31.07 2.55 -9.92
N ASN A 58 -31.47 1.60 -10.77
CA ASN A 58 -32.55 0.65 -10.48
C ASN A 58 -32.05 -0.60 -9.72
N GLN A 59 -30.74 -0.76 -9.56
CA GLN A 59 -30.16 -1.91 -8.86
C GLN A 59 -30.34 -1.77 -7.34
N THR A 60 -30.61 -2.88 -6.64
CA THR A 60 -30.69 -2.90 -5.17
C THR A 60 -29.32 -3.06 -4.54
N ASP A 61 -29.16 -2.66 -3.26
CA ASP A 61 -27.90 -2.84 -2.53
C ASP A 61 -27.51 -4.33 -2.37
N GLU A 62 -28.49 -5.24 -2.31
CA GLU A 62 -28.22 -6.68 -2.28
C GLU A 62 -27.74 -7.19 -3.65
N SER A 63 -28.34 -6.70 -4.73
CA SER A 63 -27.89 -7.02 -6.10
C SER A 63 -26.48 -6.48 -6.38
N ARG A 64 -26.13 -5.29 -5.88
CA ARG A 64 -24.78 -4.71 -6.02
C ARG A 64 -23.69 -5.59 -5.44
N ARG A 65 -23.96 -6.21 -4.29
CA ARG A 65 -23.02 -7.09 -3.59
C ARG A 65 -23.21 -8.59 -3.89
N ALA A 66 -24.07 -8.92 -4.85
CA ALA A 66 -24.32 -10.29 -5.23
C ALA A 66 -23.15 -10.85 -6.06
N GLU A 67 -22.96 -12.16 -5.99
CA GLU A 67 -21.97 -12.89 -6.79
C GLU A 67 -22.08 -12.59 -8.29
N SER A 68 -23.30 -12.45 -8.80
CA SER A 68 -23.58 -12.14 -10.21
C SER A 68 -23.09 -10.76 -10.65
N ASN A 69 -22.77 -9.86 -9.72
CA ASN A 69 -22.27 -8.52 -9.99
C ASN A 69 -20.77 -8.37 -9.65
N LEU A 70 -20.10 -9.45 -9.23
CA LEU A 70 -18.73 -9.42 -8.75
C LEU A 70 -17.83 -10.39 -9.52
N LEU A 71 -16.59 -10.00 -9.75
CA LEU A 71 -15.55 -10.84 -10.33
C LEU A 71 -14.17 -10.41 -9.82
N PHE A 72 -13.18 -11.30 -9.95
CA PHE A 72 -11.79 -10.98 -9.67
C PHE A 72 -11.06 -10.61 -10.97
N LEU A 73 -10.34 -9.49 -10.93
CA LEU A 73 -9.45 -9.05 -12.00
C LEU A 73 -8.07 -8.71 -11.42
N CYS A 74 -7.01 -8.91 -12.19
CA CYS A 74 -5.72 -8.33 -11.83
C CYS A 74 -5.78 -6.80 -11.94
N HIS A 75 -4.80 -6.10 -11.37
CA HIS A 75 -4.79 -4.64 -11.36
C HIS A 75 -4.90 -4.02 -12.77
N ALA A 76 -4.14 -4.55 -13.73
CA ALA A 76 -4.14 -4.05 -15.11
C ALA A 76 -5.53 -4.17 -15.76
N HIS A 77 -6.15 -5.34 -15.71
CA HIS A 77 -7.47 -5.54 -16.32
C HIS A 77 -8.59 -4.86 -15.55
N HIS A 78 -8.47 -4.68 -14.22
CA HIS A 78 -9.40 -3.83 -13.48
C HIS A 78 -9.43 -2.42 -14.09
N LYS A 79 -8.25 -1.82 -14.33
CA LYS A 79 -8.13 -0.51 -14.98
C LYS A 79 -8.59 -0.50 -16.42
N GLU A 80 -8.29 -1.53 -17.19
CA GLU A 80 -8.74 -1.64 -18.57
C GLU A 80 -10.27 -1.67 -18.67
N THR A 81 -10.92 -2.41 -17.77
CA THR A 81 -12.39 -2.54 -17.73
C THR A 81 -13.11 -1.30 -17.21
N ASP A 82 -12.40 -0.25 -16.78
CA ASP A 82 -12.99 1.06 -16.46
C ASP A 82 -13.54 1.74 -17.72
N ASN A 83 -13.07 1.37 -18.93
CA ASN A 83 -13.61 1.88 -20.19
C ASN A 83 -15.01 1.34 -20.47
N VAL A 84 -16.03 2.07 -20.00
CA VAL A 84 -17.45 1.70 -20.12
C VAL A 84 -17.96 1.57 -21.56
N ALA A 85 -17.29 2.18 -22.54
CA ALA A 85 -17.68 2.09 -23.95
C ALA A 85 -17.32 0.73 -24.56
N GLN A 86 -16.19 0.14 -24.12
CA GLN A 86 -15.73 -1.16 -24.59
C GLN A 86 -16.24 -2.30 -23.69
N TYR A 87 -16.19 -2.08 -22.37
CA TYR A 87 -16.56 -3.06 -21.36
C TYR A 87 -17.92 -2.72 -20.79
N THR A 88 -18.97 -3.01 -21.56
CA THR A 88 -20.36 -2.87 -21.11
C THR A 88 -20.70 -3.92 -20.05
N VAL A 89 -21.83 -3.73 -19.37
CA VAL A 89 -22.35 -4.69 -18.37
C VAL A 89 -22.46 -6.10 -18.97
N ASP A 90 -22.96 -6.21 -20.20
CA ASP A 90 -23.16 -7.50 -20.86
C ASP A 90 -21.84 -8.18 -21.22
N VAL A 91 -20.84 -7.40 -21.67
CA VAL A 91 -19.49 -7.90 -21.96
C VAL A 91 -18.84 -8.47 -20.69
N LEU A 92 -18.91 -7.74 -19.57
CA LEU A 92 -18.34 -8.23 -18.30
C LEU A 92 -19.09 -9.43 -17.73
N LYS A 93 -20.42 -9.47 -17.88
CA LYS A 93 -21.23 -10.65 -17.50
C LYS A 93 -20.86 -11.87 -18.35
N GLU A 94 -20.64 -11.68 -19.66
CA GLU A 94 -20.19 -12.76 -20.54
C GLU A 94 -18.78 -13.22 -20.21
N MET A 95 -17.85 -12.30 -20.00
CA MET A 95 -16.47 -12.59 -19.58
C MET A 95 -16.46 -13.42 -18.28
N LYS A 96 -17.24 -13.02 -17.27
CA LYS A 96 -17.44 -13.81 -16.04
C LYS A 96 -17.96 -15.21 -16.35
N ARG A 97 -19.03 -15.34 -17.13
CA ARG A 97 -19.60 -16.65 -17.50
C ARG A 97 -18.57 -17.56 -18.17
N GLN A 98 -17.80 -17.02 -19.11
CA GLN A 98 -16.76 -17.77 -19.83
C GLN A 98 -15.67 -18.26 -18.86
N HIS A 99 -15.17 -17.38 -18.00
CA HIS A 99 -14.17 -17.73 -16.98
C HIS A 99 -14.64 -18.82 -16.03
N GLU A 100 -15.88 -18.69 -15.55
CA GLU A 100 -16.47 -19.64 -14.61
C GLU A 100 -16.76 -20.99 -15.26
N SER A 101 -16.93 -21.03 -16.59
CA SER A 101 -17.12 -22.27 -17.36
C SER A 101 -15.84 -23.07 -17.63
N LEU A 102 -14.66 -22.52 -17.35
CA LEU A 102 -13.39 -23.25 -17.48
C LEU A 102 -13.39 -24.55 -16.63
N PRO A 103 -12.60 -25.58 -16.96
CA PRO A 103 -12.50 -26.79 -16.15
C PRO A 103 -12.10 -26.49 -14.70
N GLU A 104 -12.52 -27.33 -13.76
CA GLU A 104 -12.06 -27.25 -12.38
C GLU A 104 -10.55 -27.47 -12.29
N VAL A 105 -9.88 -26.63 -11.49
CA VAL A 105 -8.47 -26.77 -11.13
C VAL A 105 -8.34 -26.89 -9.62
N VAL A 106 -7.34 -27.64 -9.15
CA VAL A 106 -7.09 -27.83 -7.72
C VAL A 106 -6.65 -26.49 -7.12
N PHE A 107 -7.50 -25.92 -6.26
CA PHE A 107 -7.26 -24.62 -5.65
C PHE A 107 -7.76 -24.58 -4.21
N ASN A 108 -7.02 -23.88 -3.34
CA ASN A 108 -7.37 -23.71 -1.94
C ASN A 108 -8.21 -22.43 -1.74
N ALA A 109 -9.53 -22.58 -1.86
CA ALA A 109 -10.48 -21.47 -1.68
C ALA A 109 -10.47 -20.89 -0.26
N ASP A 110 -10.19 -21.70 0.76
CA ASP A 110 -10.15 -21.24 2.15
C ASP A 110 -8.95 -20.32 2.39
N LEU A 111 -7.79 -20.63 1.81
CA LEU A 111 -6.61 -19.77 1.87
C LEU A 111 -6.88 -18.41 1.22
N LEU A 112 -7.49 -18.39 0.03
CA LEU A 112 -7.83 -17.13 -0.63
C LEU A 112 -8.85 -16.32 0.16
N LEU A 113 -9.88 -16.97 0.69
CA LEU A 113 -10.87 -16.28 1.52
C LEU A 113 -10.21 -15.61 2.74
N GLN A 114 -9.28 -16.29 3.41
CA GLN A 114 -8.50 -15.72 4.51
C GLN A 114 -7.70 -14.49 4.07
N LYS A 115 -6.99 -14.58 2.93
CA LYS A 115 -6.15 -13.48 2.43
C LYS A 115 -6.97 -12.28 1.97
N VAL A 116 -8.11 -12.51 1.30
CA VAL A 116 -9.06 -11.46 0.93
C VAL A 116 -9.58 -10.75 2.18
N GLN A 117 -9.95 -11.49 3.23
CA GLN A 117 -10.48 -10.92 4.45
C GLN A 117 -9.46 -10.01 5.15
N LEU A 118 -8.19 -10.45 5.24
CA LEU A 118 -7.09 -9.63 5.78
C LEU A 118 -6.92 -8.31 5.03
N VAL A 119 -6.94 -8.35 3.69
CA VAL A 119 -6.80 -7.15 2.86
C VAL A 119 -7.99 -6.21 3.03
N LEU A 120 -9.21 -6.74 3.10
CA LEU A 120 -10.41 -5.92 3.35
C LEU A 120 -10.37 -5.23 4.72
N GLU A 121 -9.86 -5.92 5.75
CA GLU A 121 -9.66 -5.37 7.09
C GLU A 121 -8.61 -4.27 7.10
N GLU A 122 -7.46 -4.49 6.44
CA GLU A 122 -6.39 -3.50 6.30
C GLU A 122 -6.89 -2.24 5.56
N GLN A 123 -7.58 -2.42 4.43
CA GLN A 123 -8.17 -1.31 3.68
C GLN A 123 -9.19 -0.53 4.52
N LYS A 124 -10.00 -1.21 5.32
CA LYS A 124 -10.94 -0.57 6.25
C LYS A 124 -10.18 0.25 7.30
N ALA A 125 -9.14 -0.31 7.90
CA ALA A 125 -8.31 0.40 8.89
C ALA A 125 -7.67 1.66 8.28
N ILE A 126 -7.07 1.55 7.09
CA ILE A 126 -6.50 2.69 6.36
C ILE A 126 -7.57 3.76 6.11
N ARG A 127 -8.76 3.37 5.64
CA ARG A 127 -9.86 4.33 5.40
C ARG A 127 -10.30 5.04 6.67
N GLU A 128 -10.39 4.36 7.80
CA GLU A 128 -10.74 5.01 9.08
C GLU A 128 -9.65 5.96 9.55
N VAL A 129 -8.37 5.61 9.37
CA VAL A 129 -7.24 6.52 9.60
C VAL A 129 -7.37 7.76 8.72
N LEU A 130 -7.61 7.61 7.40
CA LEU A 130 -7.79 8.72 6.46
C LEU A 130 -9.00 9.60 6.78
N LYS A 131 -10.12 9.02 7.24
CA LYS A 131 -11.28 9.79 7.74
C LYS A 131 -10.97 10.55 9.02
N GLY A 132 -10.10 10.02 9.87
CA GLY A 132 -9.58 10.71 11.05
C GLY A 132 -8.83 11.99 10.65
N TYR A 133 -7.98 11.91 9.61
CA TYR A 133 -7.30 13.07 9.03
C TYR A 133 -8.27 14.10 8.43
N ALA A 134 -9.42 13.68 7.89
CA ALA A 134 -10.43 14.59 7.34
C ALA A 134 -11.30 15.29 8.42
N LYS A 135 -11.25 14.86 9.69
CA LYS A 135 -12.07 15.41 10.79
C LYS A 135 -11.35 16.42 11.68
N THR A 136 -10.02 16.50 11.62
CA THR A 136 -9.29 17.62 12.23
C THR A 136 -9.49 18.82 11.32
N GLY A 137 -10.33 19.76 11.76
CA GLY A 137 -10.57 21.01 11.07
C GLY A 137 -9.27 21.80 10.90
N ASP A 138 -8.66 21.64 9.73
CA ASP A 138 -8.03 22.73 9.02
C ASP A 138 -8.13 22.41 7.53
N SER A 139 -8.91 23.22 6.83
CA SER A 139 -9.03 23.16 5.38
C SER A 139 -7.71 23.60 4.76
N ASN A 140 -6.77 22.68 4.61
CA ASN A 140 -5.64 22.81 3.70
C ASN A 140 -5.21 21.41 3.24
N ASN A 141 -6.00 20.90 2.30
CA ASN A 141 -5.50 19.94 1.32
C ASN A 141 -4.22 20.57 0.71
N TYR A 142 -3.08 19.90 0.81
CA TYR A 142 -1.90 20.25 -0.01
C TYR A 142 -1.93 19.35 -1.26
N PRO A 143 -2.53 19.79 -2.36
CA PRO A 143 -2.41 19.11 -3.64
C PRO A 143 -1.00 19.33 -4.21
N ILE A 144 -0.32 18.25 -4.56
CA ILE A 144 0.84 18.30 -5.44
C ILE A 144 0.31 18.62 -6.84
N HIS A 145 0.60 19.82 -7.34
CA HIS A 145 0.18 20.27 -8.67
C HIS A 145 1.37 20.26 -9.64
N GLY A 146 1.39 19.27 -10.55
CA GLY A 146 2.15 19.36 -11.79
C GLY A 146 1.50 20.35 -12.78
N PRO A 147 2.24 20.84 -13.79
CA PRO A 147 1.63 21.60 -14.87
C PRO A 147 0.85 20.63 -15.77
N ASP A 148 -0.49 20.79 -15.76
CA ASP A 148 -1.46 20.17 -16.66
C ASP A 148 -1.76 18.67 -16.50
N PHE A 149 -2.87 18.43 -15.78
CA PHE A 149 -3.52 17.15 -15.45
C PHE A 149 -4.01 16.33 -16.67
N LYS A 150 -3.13 15.92 -17.60
CA LYS A 150 -3.51 14.97 -18.66
C LYS A 150 -2.51 13.88 -19.03
N GLU A 151 -1.28 13.90 -18.52
CA GLU A 151 -0.28 12.92 -18.94
C GLU A 151 0.47 12.30 -17.75
N SER A 152 0.67 10.99 -17.78
CA SER A 152 1.70 10.33 -16.98
C SER A 152 3.03 10.86 -17.48
N TRP A 153 3.55 11.86 -16.78
CA TRP A 153 4.76 12.56 -17.19
C TRP A 153 5.95 11.97 -16.45
N THR A 154 6.89 11.40 -17.22
CA THR A 154 8.19 10.94 -16.71
C THR A 154 9.19 12.09 -16.84
N PRO A 155 9.95 12.44 -15.79
CA PRO A 155 10.98 13.46 -15.89
C PRO A 155 12.02 13.10 -16.96
N GLU A 156 12.45 14.08 -17.76
CA GLU A 156 13.50 13.88 -18.76
C GLU A 156 14.82 13.53 -18.06
N ASP A 157 15.54 12.55 -18.63
CA ASP A 157 16.84 12.14 -18.13
C ASP A 157 17.84 13.31 -18.12
N GLY A 158 18.48 13.53 -16.98
CA GLY A 158 19.43 14.62 -16.76
C GLY A 158 18.82 16.01 -16.58
N ARG A 159 17.49 16.16 -16.61
CA ARG A 159 16.83 17.45 -16.40
C ARG A 159 16.43 17.66 -14.95
N PHE A 160 16.70 18.85 -14.43
CA PHE A 160 16.31 19.25 -13.09
C PHE A 160 14.90 19.83 -13.05
N TYR A 161 14.18 19.42 -12.02
CA TYR A 161 12.85 19.90 -11.70
C TYR A 161 12.80 20.33 -10.24
N GLU A 162 11.95 21.32 -9.96
CA GLU A 162 11.76 21.87 -8.62
C GLU A 162 10.26 22.08 -8.38
N SER A 163 9.79 21.73 -7.18
CA SER A 163 8.41 22.01 -6.78
C SER A 163 8.18 23.51 -6.62
N ARG A 164 6.92 23.94 -6.74
CA ARG A 164 6.56 25.37 -6.65
C ARG A 164 6.94 26.03 -5.32
N ASP A 165 7.02 25.25 -4.25
CA ASP A 165 7.40 25.68 -2.91
C ASP A 165 8.90 25.47 -2.61
N SER A 166 9.69 25.05 -3.61
CA SER A 166 11.12 24.73 -3.47
C SER A 166 11.45 23.67 -2.41
N LYS A 167 10.45 22.88 -1.98
CA LYS A 167 10.65 21.79 -1.02
C LYS A 167 11.21 20.53 -1.66
N PHE A 168 11.00 20.32 -2.95
CA PHE A 168 11.47 19.15 -3.67
C PHE A 168 12.29 19.59 -4.87
N LYS A 169 13.48 19.05 -5.01
CA LYS A 169 14.22 19.07 -6.27
C LYS A 169 14.41 17.64 -6.71
N TYR A 170 14.22 17.37 -7.99
CA TYR A 170 14.36 16.02 -8.49
C TYR A 170 14.86 15.99 -9.93
N MET A 171 15.45 14.86 -10.30
CA MET A 171 16.00 14.61 -11.63
C MET A 171 15.96 13.11 -11.89
N MET A 172 15.54 12.72 -13.10
CA MET A 172 15.74 11.35 -13.55
C MET A 172 17.18 11.21 -14.03
N LYS A 173 17.89 10.18 -13.58
CA LYS A 173 19.21 9.84 -14.09
C LYS A 173 19.49 8.35 -13.92
N ASP A 174 19.99 7.71 -14.97
CA ASP A 174 20.40 6.29 -14.92
C ASP A 174 19.27 5.34 -14.44
N GLU A 175 18.00 5.63 -14.80
CA GLU A 175 16.78 4.93 -14.34
C GLU A 175 16.40 5.14 -12.85
N TRP A 176 17.03 6.11 -12.18
CA TRP A 176 16.70 6.49 -10.81
C TRP A 176 16.21 7.92 -10.74
N LEU A 177 15.16 8.13 -9.94
CA LEU A 177 14.72 9.45 -9.56
C LEU A 177 15.56 9.90 -8.36
N HIS A 178 16.47 10.83 -8.61
CA HIS A 178 17.24 11.53 -7.59
C HIS A 178 16.34 12.60 -6.97
N VAL A 179 16.19 12.60 -5.65
CA VAL A 179 15.27 13.50 -4.95
C VAL A 179 15.99 14.18 -3.78
N ASP A 180 15.97 15.50 -3.76
CA ASP A 180 16.27 16.34 -2.60
C ASP A 180 14.97 16.85 -1.98
N VAL A 181 14.79 16.61 -0.70
CA VAL A 181 13.68 17.13 0.11
C VAL A 181 14.22 18.12 1.11
N LYS A 182 13.77 19.37 1.02
CA LYS A 182 14.04 20.40 2.01
C LYS A 182 13.02 20.31 3.14
N LEU A 183 13.52 20.02 4.33
CA LEU A 183 12.76 19.97 5.58
C LEU A 183 12.40 21.38 6.07
N ASP A 184 11.43 21.47 6.98
CA ASP A 184 10.93 22.74 7.52
C ASP A 184 12.01 23.51 8.31
N ASP A 185 12.99 22.81 8.87
CA ASP A 185 14.16 23.41 9.53
C ASP A 185 15.31 23.76 8.56
N GLY A 186 15.09 23.55 7.26
CA GLY A 186 16.02 23.88 6.18
C GLY A 186 17.03 22.79 5.86
N ALA A 187 17.08 21.69 6.61
CA ALA A 187 17.94 20.56 6.27
C ALA A 187 17.49 19.87 4.97
N VAL A 188 18.42 19.23 4.27
CA VAL A 188 18.14 18.59 2.97
C VAL A 188 18.37 17.09 3.07
N PHE A 189 17.32 16.34 2.76
CA PHE A 189 17.30 14.89 2.70
C PHE A 189 17.37 14.44 1.24
N TYR A 190 18.44 13.75 0.89
CA TYR A 190 18.66 13.19 -0.44
C TYR A 190 18.38 11.69 -0.43
N PHE A 191 17.72 11.20 -1.48
CA PHE A 191 17.63 9.76 -1.76
C PHE A 191 17.40 9.50 -3.25
N GLU A 192 17.71 8.27 -3.67
CA GLU A 192 17.42 7.79 -5.02
C GLU A 192 16.29 6.77 -4.94
N VAL A 193 15.28 6.89 -5.79
CA VAL A 193 14.16 5.96 -5.85
C VAL A 193 13.90 5.51 -7.29
N ASN A 194 13.65 4.22 -7.49
CA ASN A 194 13.25 3.70 -8.81
C ASN A 194 11.72 3.61 -8.95
N GLU A 195 11.23 3.26 -10.13
CA GLU A 195 9.78 3.13 -10.42
C GLU A 195 9.07 2.10 -9.52
N LYS A 196 9.80 1.14 -8.97
CA LYS A 196 9.27 0.13 -8.02
C LYS A 196 9.22 0.63 -6.58
N GLY A 197 9.60 1.89 -6.33
CA GLY A 197 9.68 2.48 -4.99
C GLY A 197 10.84 1.97 -4.16
N SER A 198 11.81 1.25 -4.75
CA SER A 198 13.03 0.85 -4.04
C SER A 198 13.90 2.08 -3.86
N VAL A 199 14.38 2.30 -2.63
CA VAL A 199 15.25 3.43 -2.30
C VAL A 199 16.70 2.97 -2.16
N ARG A 200 17.64 3.75 -2.69
CA ARG A 200 19.08 3.58 -2.45
C ARG A 200 19.73 4.93 -2.17
N ASN A 201 20.99 4.89 -1.73
CA ASN A 201 21.85 6.08 -1.56
C ASN A 201 21.16 7.22 -0.78
N SER A 202 20.47 6.91 0.31
CA SER A 202 19.83 7.93 1.14
C SER A 202 20.80 8.49 2.16
N ASN A 203 20.75 9.81 2.40
CA ASN A 203 21.47 10.43 3.52
C ASN A 203 20.56 10.56 4.75
N THR A 204 21.15 10.85 5.91
CA THR A 204 20.40 11.32 7.07
C THR A 204 20.63 12.84 7.18
N PRO A 205 19.59 13.68 7.07
CA PRO A 205 19.72 15.14 7.07
C PRO A 205 20.13 15.73 8.43
N HIS A 206 20.03 14.93 9.49
CA HIS A 206 20.42 15.30 10.85
C HIS A 206 21.38 14.26 11.42
N PRO A 207 22.21 14.63 12.42
CA PRO A 207 22.98 13.70 13.22
C PRO A 207 22.12 12.59 13.83
N ILE A 208 22.62 11.35 13.83
CA ILE A 208 21.85 10.18 14.28
C ILE A 208 21.41 10.29 15.75
N ASN A 209 22.20 10.97 16.59
CA ASN A 209 21.90 11.18 18.00
C ASN A 209 20.73 12.12 18.27
N GLU A 210 20.22 12.80 17.25
CA GLU A 210 18.99 13.59 17.34
C GLU A 210 17.74 12.75 17.04
N TYR A 211 17.92 11.48 16.64
CA TYR A 211 16.82 10.56 16.38
C TYR A 211 16.49 9.72 17.60
N HIS A 212 15.24 9.24 17.66
CA HIS A 212 14.84 8.19 18.59
C HIS A 212 13.97 7.15 17.90
N VAL A 213 13.93 5.95 18.49
CA VAL A 213 13.11 4.85 18.03
C VAL A 213 11.77 4.85 18.77
N GLU A 214 10.67 4.80 18.02
CA GLU A 214 9.33 4.61 18.55
C GLU A 214 8.85 3.20 18.25
N ILE A 215 8.66 2.42 19.32
CA ILE A 215 8.16 1.05 19.27
C ILE A 215 6.80 1.03 19.96
N PRO A 216 5.70 0.63 19.29
CA PRO A 216 4.41 0.50 19.93
C PRO A 216 4.47 -0.45 21.14
N GLU A 217 4.06 -0.02 22.33
CA GLU A 217 4.13 -0.87 23.53
C GLU A 217 3.42 -2.21 23.36
N SER A 218 2.33 -2.23 22.60
CA SER A 218 1.57 -3.43 22.28
C SER A 218 2.36 -4.46 21.47
N SER A 219 3.38 -4.04 20.72
CA SER A 219 4.24 -4.91 19.91
C SER A 219 5.46 -5.44 20.65
N ILE A 220 5.80 -4.91 21.84
CA ILE A 220 6.98 -5.32 22.60
C ILE A 220 6.72 -6.65 23.31
N LEU A 221 7.51 -7.68 22.98
CA LEU A 221 7.53 -8.97 23.70
C LEU A 221 8.44 -8.87 24.93
N ARG A 222 9.66 -8.40 24.72
CA ARG A 222 10.68 -8.26 25.76
C ARG A 222 11.63 -7.13 25.40
N LYS A 223 12.13 -6.43 26.41
CA LYS A 223 13.18 -5.43 26.29
C LYS A 223 14.32 -5.80 27.23
N GLU A 224 15.54 -5.82 26.72
CA GLU A 224 16.76 -6.22 27.44
C GLU A 224 17.87 -5.20 27.18
N ARG A 225 18.64 -4.88 28.23
CA ARG A 225 19.83 -4.04 28.12
C ARG A 225 21.07 -4.92 28.13
N ILE A 226 21.95 -4.73 27.15
CA ILE A 226 23.15 -5.53 26.92
C ILE A 226 24.37 -4.61 27.02
N GLU A 227 25.26 -4.86 27.96
CA GLU A 227 26.51 -4.09 28.11
C GLU A 227 27.56 -4.56 27.10
N LEU A 228 28.18 -3.64 26.35
CA LEU A 228 29.12 -3.96 25.27
C LEU A 228 30.59 -3.61 25.60
N GLY A 229 30.83 -2.92 26.71
CA GLY A 229 32.17 -2.51 27.17
C GLY A 229 32.39 -1.01 27.10
N SER A 230 33.33 -0.50 27.92
CA SER A 230 33.60 0.94 28.08
C SER A 230 32.36 1.79 28.42
N GLY A 231 31.35 1.18 29.05
CA GLY A 231 30.08 1.80 29.41
C GLY A 231 29.04 1.87 28.29
N ASN A 232 29.39 1.51 27.05
CA ASN A 232 28.43 1.45 25.95
C ASN A 232 27.47 0.27 26.14
N TYR A 233 26.24 0.44 25.68
CA TYR A 233 25.20 -0.55 25.85
C TYR A 233 24.21 -0.53 24.69
N ASP A 234 23.63 -1.69 24.45
CA ASP A 234 22.50 -1.85 23.57
C ASP A 234 21.22 -2.02 24.37
N ILE A 235 20.12 -1.61 23.76
CA ILE A 235 18.78 -1.94 24.18
C ILE A 235 18.16 -2.78 23.08
N LYS A 236 18.06 -4.09 23.33
CA LYS A 236 17.41 -5.03 22.42
C LYS A 236 15.94 -5.15 22.78
N THR A 237 15.07 -4.81 21.82
CA THR A 237 13.62 -4.96 21.93
C THR A 237 13.16 -6.05 20.98
N GLU A 238 12.75 -7.20 21.53
CA GLU A 238 12.12 -8.27 20.76
C GLU A 238 10.64 -7.98 20.58
N LEU A 239 10.15 -8.14 19.36
CA LEU A 239 8.77 -7.88 19.01
C LEU A 239 7.92 -9.15 19.07
N LYS A 240 6.65 -9.01 19.45
CA LYS A 240 5.68 -10.10 19.46
C LYS A 240 5.49 -10.66 18.05
N TRP A 241 4.99 -11.90 17.99
CA TRP A 241 4.58 -12.56 16.74
C TRP A 241 5.71 -12.78 15.74
N SER A 242 6.95 -12.93 16.23
CA SER A 242 8.13 -13.12 15.38
C SER A 242 8.33 -12.00 14.36
N LYS A 243 7.90 -10.77 14.69
CA LYS A 243 8.09 -9.57 13.87
C LYS A 243 9.55 -9.07 13.82
N GLY A 244 10.48 -9.82 14.40
CA GLY A 244 11.90 -9.47 14.49
C GLY A 244 12.24 -8.71 15.77
N ASP A 245 13.31 -7.94 15.71
CA ASP A 245 13.81 -7.14 16.83
C ASP A 245 14.31 -5.77 16.36
N VAL A 246 14.43 -4.87 17.33
CA VAL A 246 15.13 -3.61 17.17
C VAL A 246 16.22 -3.54 18.23
N ILE A 247 17.43 -3.23 17.79
CA ILE A 247 18.57 -3.03 18.67
C ILE A 247 18.92 -1.54 18.62
N GLU A 248 18.67 -0.83 19.70
CA GLU A 248 19.03 0.57 19.87
C GLU A 248 20.44 0.63 20.48
N HIS A 249 21.37 1.37 19.86
CA HIS A 249 22.76 1.47 20.29
C HIS A 249 23.01 2.76 21.05
N PHE A 250 23.64 2.68 22.23
CA PHE A 250 23.95 3.85 23.06
C PHE A 250 25.41 3.89 23.47
N ARG A 251 25.94 5.10 23.50
CA ARG A 251 27.24 5.39 24.11
C ARG A 251 27.12 5.45 25.63
N TYR A 252 28.24 5.31 26.33
CA TYR A 252 28.34 5.35 27.80
C TYR A 252 27.67 6.53 28.51
N ASP A 253 27.46 7.64 27.83
CA ASP A 253 26.79 8.84 28.33
C ASP A 253 25.30 8.93 27.95
N GLY A 254 24.74 7.85 27.41
CA GLY A 254 23.33 7.75 27.00
C GLY A 254 23.02 8.37 25.64
N VAL A 255 24.03 8.80 24.89
CA VAL A 255 23.84 9.33 23.52
C VAL A 255 23.45 8.20 22.58
N PHE A 256 22.34 8.37 21.87
CA PHE A 256 21.88 7.42 20.85
C PHE A 256 22.85 7.43 19.65
N MET A 257 23.32 6.25 19.27
CA MET A 257 24.33 6.06 18.23
C MET A 257 23.72 5.48 16.95
N GLY A 258 22.46 5.06 16.98
CA GLY A 258 21.75 4.44 15.87
C GLY A 258 20.95 3.22 16.31
N ALA A 259 20.24 2.61 15.39
CA ALA A 259 19.50 1.39 15.65
C ALA A 259 19.54 0.44 14.46
N ASN A 260 19.60 -0.85 14.74
CA ASN A 260 19.39 -1.91 13.78
C ASN A 260 17.94 -2.37 13.87
N CYS A 261 17.15 -2.09 12.85
CA CYS A 261 15.75 -2.52 12.75
C CYS A 261 15.67 -3.79 11.91
N ASN A 262 15.64 -4.95 12.55
CA ASN A 262 15.41 -6.25 11.90
C ASN A 262 13.91 -6.50 11.69
N THR A 263 13.19 -5.47 11.27
CA THR A 263 11.74 -5.42 11.15
C THR A 263 11.35 -4.31 10.18
N ARG A 264 10.06 -4.19 9.87
CA ARG A 264 9.58 -3.10 9.04
C ARG A 264 9.59 -1.80 9.86
N CYS A 265 10.36 -0.81 9.40
CA CYS A 265 10.43 0.51 10.00
C CYS A 265 10.20 1.60 8.96
N SER A 266 9.80 2.77 9.42
CA SER A 266 9.81 4.01 8.65
C SER A 266 10.60 5.08 9.39
N ILE A 267 11.23 6.00 8.65
CA ILE A 267 11.96 7.12 9.22
C ILE A 267 11.24 8.40 8.82
N ASN A 268 10.92 9.23 9.81
CA ASN A 268 10.46 10.59 9.61
C ASN A 268 11.60 11.54 9.96
N HIS A 269 12.34 12.01 8.95
CA HIS A 269 13.47 12.91 9.16
C HIS A 269 13.07 14.27 9.74
N GLN A 270 11.87 14.77 9.42
CA GLN A 270 11.36 16.04 9.98
C GLN A 270 11.16 15.98 11.49
N LYS A 271 10.65 14.85 11.99
CA LYS A 271 10.41 14.61 13.42
C LYS A 271 11.59 13.92 14.10
N ARG A 272 12.55 13.42 13.32
CA ARG A 272 13.71 12.63 13.75
C ARG A 272 13.27 11.36 14.48
N VAL A 273 12.26 10.69 13.93
CA VAL A 273 11.67 9.48 14.53
C VAL A 273 11.88 8.30 13.61
N ILE A 274 12.30 7.17 14.18
CA ILE A 274 12.31 5.86 13.54
C ILE A 274 11.17 5.04 14.13
N THR A 275 10.10 4.82 13.35
CA THR A 275 8.89 4.12 13.83
C THR A 275 8.91 2.67 13.39
N VAL A 276 8.65 1.76 14.32
CA VAL A 276 8.41 0.33 14.03
C VAL A 276 6.96 0.11 13.60
N LEU A 277 6.73 -0.61 12.50
CA LEU A 277 5.42 -0.81 11.86
C LEU A 277 4.76 -2.18 12.19
#